data_AF-A0A8T5ABD8-F1
#
_entry.id   AF-A0A8T5ABD8-F1
#
_cell.length_a   1.000
_cell.length_b   1.000
_cell.length_c   1.000
_cell.angle_alpha   90.00
_cell.angle_beta   90.00
_cell.angle_gamma   90.00
#
_symmetry.space_group_name_H-M   'P 1'
#
loop_
_entity.id
_entity.type
_entity.pdbx_description
1 polymer ?
#
loop_
_entity_poly.entity_id
_entity_poly.type
_entity_poly.pdbx_seq_one_letter_code
_entity_poly.pdbx_strand_id
1 'polypeptide(L)' 'AGMRDKLIHEYFGVDIKILWKTIKKDIPPLKPLIQNILESLG' A
#
# COMPACT_ATOMS: atom_id res chain seq x y z
N ALA A 1 -0.55 8.42 14.14
CA ALA A 1 -0.17 8.57 12.73
C ALA A 1 0.09 7.21 12.08
N GLY A 2 -0.66 6.86 11.02
CA GLY A 2 -0.39 5.70 10.16
C GLY A 2 0.48 6.05 8.95
N MET A 3 0.82 5.09 8.08
CA MET A 3 1.72 5.33 6.94
C MET A 3 1.25 6.46 6.00
N ARG A 4 -0.06 6.50 5.68
CA ARG A 4 -0.66 7.59 4.88
C ARG A 4 -0.45 8.96 5.53
N ASP A 5 -0.73 9.05 6.83
CA ASP A 5 -0.65 10.28 7.60
C ASP A 5 0.79 10.82 7.60
N LYS A 6 1.77 9.93 7.81
CA LYS A 6 3.18 10.26 7.75
C LYS A 6 3.63 10.71 6.36
N LEU A 7 3.16 10.07 5.29
CA LEU A 7 3.51 10.44 3.92
C LEU A 7 3.00 11.83 3.51
N ILE A 8 1.91 12.32 4.13
CA ILE A 8 1.30 13.61 3.77
C ILE A 8 1.73 14.74 4.72
N HIS A 9 1.82 14.47 6.03
CA HIS A 9 2.02 15.50 7.04
C HIS A 9 3.40 15.48 7.70
N GLU A 10 4.14 14.36 7.63
CA GLU A 10 5.44 14.18 8.29
C GLU A 10 6.46 13.55 7.32
N TYR A 11 6.43 13.92 6.04
CA TYR A 11 7.13 13.21 4.97
C TYR A 11 8.66 13.12 5.14
N PHE A 12 9.26 14.05 5.89
CA PHE A 12 10.68 14.02 6.27
C PHE A 12 11.04 12.85 7.20
N GLY A 13 10.07 12.31 7.95
CA GLY A 13 10.24 11.20 8.89
C GLY A 13 9.91 9.82 8.31
N VAL A 14 9.76 9.72 6.98
CA VAL A 14 9.38 8.46 6.32
C VAL A 14 10.58 7.52 6.21
N ASP A 15 10.40 6.29 6.67
CA ASP A 15 11.38 5.23 6.47
C ASP A 15 11.30 4.69 5.03
N ILE A 16 12.33 5.01 4.24
CA ILE A 16 12.43 4.62 2.82
C ILE A 16 12.49 3.11 2.63
N LYS A 17 13.07 2.33 3.57
CA LYS A 17 13.11 0.86 3.46
C LYS A 17 11.72 0.27 3.59
N ILE A 18 10.92 0.81 4.52
CA ILE A 18 9.53 0.40 4.67
C ILE A 18 8.73 0.80 3.43
N LEU A 19 8.88 2.03 2.95
CA LEU A 19 8.19 2.49 1.74
C LEU A 19 8.51 1.61 0.52
N TRP A 20 9.79 1.27 0.32
CA TRP A 20 10.21 0.41 -0.78
C TRP A 20 9.65 -1.00 -0.67
N LYS A 21 9.61 -1.56 0.55
CA LYS A 21 8.95 -2.85 0.80
C LYS A 21 7.46 -2.78 0.46
N THR A 22 6.77 -1.73 0.88
CA THR A 22 5.33 -1.55 0.61
C THR A 22 5.04 -1.48 -0.88
N ILE A 23 5.83 -0.72 -1.64
CA ILE A 23 5.70 -0.62 -3.09
C ILE A 23 5.95 -1.97 -3.78
N LYS A 24 6.98 -2.72 -3.37
CA LYS A 24 7.41 -3.94 -4.07
C LYS A 24 6.73 -5.21 -3.61
N LYS A 25 6.23 -5.27 -2.39
CA LYS A 25 5.71 -6.50 -1.77
C LYS A 25 4.25 -6.40 -1.35
N ASP A 26 3.86 -5.30 -0.73
CA ASP A 26 2.55 -5.22 -0.07
C ASP A 26 1.45 -4.73 -1.05
N ILE A 27 1.77 -3.80 -1.95
CA ILE A 27 0.82 -3.25 -2.94
C ILE A 27 0.51 -4.21 -4.09
N PRO A 28 1.49 -4.87 -4.76
CA PRO A 28 1.22 -5.66 -5.96
C PRO A 28 0.16 -6.77 -5.81
N PRO A 29 0.08 -7.51 -4.69
CA PRO A 29 -0.96 -8.53 -4.49
C PRO A 29 -2.38 -7.97 -4.37
N LEU A 30 -2.56 -6.68 -4.06
CA LEU A 30 -3.89 -6.11 -3.87
C LEU A 30 -4.71 -6.08 -5.16
N LYS A 31 -4.07 -5.84 -6.31
CA LYS A 31 -4.76 -5.80 -7.61
C LYS A 31 -5.47 -7.12 -7.94
N PRO A 32 -4.78 -8.27 -8.00
CA PRO A 32 -5.45 -9.54 -8.28
C PRO A 32 -6.48 -9.91 -7.20
N LEU A 33 -6.24 -9.59 -5.92
CA LEU A 33 -7.23 -9.83 -4.86
C LEU A 33 -8.54 -9.06 -5.10
N ILE A 34 -8.44 -7.78 -5.46
CA ILE A 34 -9.62 -6.95 -5.78
C ILE A 34 -10.33 -7.49 -7.02
N GLN A 35 -9.58 -7.91 -8.05
CA GLN A 35 -10.17 -8.50 -9.26
C GLN A 35 -10.95 -9.78 -8.93
N ASN A 36 -10.38 -10.68 -8.13
CA ASN A 36 -11.07 -11.91 -7.72
C ASN A 36 -12.37 -11.62 -6.95
N ILE A 37 -12.38 -10.59 -6.09
CA ILE A 37 -13.60 -10.18 -5.38
C ILE A 37 -14.65 -9.69 -6.37
N LEU A 38 -14.26 -8.83 -7.33
CA LEU A 38 -15.19 -8.31 -8.34
C LEU A 38 -15.77 -9.42 -9.21
N GLU A 39 -14.96 -10.41 -9.59
CA GLU A 39 -15.40 -11.59 -10.35
C GLU A 39 -16.39 -12.44 -9.54
N SER A 40 -16.18 -12.59 -8.22
CA SER A 40 -17.06 -13.37 -7.35
C SER A 40 -18.43 -12.72 -7.06
N LEU A 41 -18.60 -11.45 -7.44
CA LEU A 41 -19.85 -10.69 -7.26
C LEU A 41 -20.76 -10.72 -8.51
N GLY A 42 -20.27 -11.25 -9.63
CA GLY A 42 -21.04 -11.47 -10.87
C GLY A 42 -21.54 -12.90 -10.99
#